data_AF-A0A7S9GQS7-F1
#
_entry.id   AF-A0A7S9GQS7-F1
#
_cell.length_a   1.000
_cell.length_b   1.000
_cell.length_c   1.000
_cell.angle_alpha   90.00
_cell.angle_beta   90.00
_cell.angle_gamma   90.00
#
_symmetry.space_group_name_H-M   'P 1'
#
loop_
_entity.id
_entity.type
_entity.pdbx_description
1 polymer ?
#
loop_
_entity_poly.entity_id
_entity_poly.type
_entity_poly.pdbx_seq_one_letter_code
_entity_poly.pdbx_strand_id
1 'polypeptide(L)'
;MDTADTCNMFIAQGPDDIVGHKTFDTERRDHNGMPILRHEPLTRAEADALWQHAKTAETKRAEQMPDEKAAIAALWDAHQRLRELGWREPQYCPKDGSDFKVIELGSTGIFDCYYQGKWPDGLYMVSDGGDIYPTSSGVAMFKLTPEAQAQEDARREELRRKFAEARNAD
;
A
#
# COMPACT_ATOMS: atom_id res chain seq x y z
N MET A 1 -1.94 -23.95 -42.09
CA MET A 1 -1.22 -22.68 -41.97
C MET A 1 -2.28 -21.60 -41.90
N ASP A 2 -2.41 -20.98 -40.74
CA ASP A 2 -3.31 -19.85 -40.53
C ASP A 2 -2.71 -18.62 -41.23
N THR A 3 -3.51 -17.92 -42.00
CA THR A 3 -3.14 -16.67 -42.71
C THR A 3 -2.59 -15.59 -41.79
N ALA A 4 -2.87 -15.65 -40.47
CA ALA A 4 -2.27 -14.77 -39.48
C ALA A 4 -0.75 -14.94 -39.34
N ASP A 5 -0.21 -16.16 -39.53
CA ASP A 5 1.23 -16.44 -39.39
C ASP A 5 2.05 -15.91 -40.57
N THR A 6 1.46 -15.85 -41.76
CA THR A 6 2.16 -15.36 -42.98
C THR A 6 2.38 -13.84 -42.99
N CYS A 7 1.58 -13.06 -42.25
CA CYS A 7 1.73 -11.60 -42.19
C CYS A 7 2.82 -11.13 -41.22
N ASN A 8 3.25 -11.98 -40.28
CA ASN A 8 4.31 -11.66 -39.31
C ASN A 8 5.72 -12.09 -39.75
N MET A 9 5.87 -12.75 -40.90
CA MET A 9 7.14 -13.35 -41.32
C MET A 9 8.22 -12.36 -41.82
N PHE A 10 7.92 -11.07 -41.96
CA PHE A 10 8.82 -10.11 -42.63
C PHE A 10 9.16 -8.82 -41.87
N ILE A 11 8.76 -8.67 -40.61
CA ILE A 11 9.23 -7.55 -39.77
C ILE A 11 10.32 -8.11 -38.87
N ALA A 12 11.59 -7.88 -39.23
CA ALA A 12 12.71 -8.18 -38.35
C ALA A 12 12.46 -7.46 -37.02
N GLN A 13 12.30 -8.24 -35.94
CA GLN A 13 12.01 -7.67 -34.64
C GLN A 13 13.28 -7.10 -34.02
N GLY A 14 13.39 -5.77 -33.97
CA GLY A 14 14.51 -5.04 -33.39
C GLY A 14 14.27 -4.63 -31.93
N PRO A 15 15.33 -4.33 -31.18
CA PRO A 15 15.21 -3.79 -29.81
C PRO A 15 14.45 -2.46 -29.74
N ASP A 16 14.51 -1.67 -30.82
CA ASP A 16 13.84 -0.36 -30.95
C ASP A 16 12.42 -0.46 -31.50
N ASP A 17 11.91 -1.68 -31.77
CA ASP A 17 10.52 -1.87 -32.19
C ASP A 17 9.57 -1.29 -31.14
N ILE A 18 8.57 -0.54 -31.58
CA ILE A 18 7.50 -0.07 -30.67
C ILE A 18 6.49 -1.20 -30.45
N VAL A 19 6.37 -1.65 -29.21
CA VAL A 19 5.49 -2.76 -28.80
C VAL A 19 4.34 -2.33 -27.88
N GLY A 20 4.26 -1.02 -27.58
CA GLY A 20 3.21 -0.45 -26.75
C GLY A 20 3.45 1.03 -26.46
N HIS A 21 2.84 1.53 -25.40
CA HIS A 21 3.10 2.87 -24.88
C HIS A 21 3.14 2.90 -23.35
N LYS A 22 3.97 3.79 -22.81
CA LYS A 22 4.02 4.16 -21.40
C LYS A 22 3.12 5.38 -21.19
N THR A 23 2.41 5.43 -20.07
CA THR A 23 1.54 6.54 -19.71
C THR A 23 2.04 7.17 -18.42
N PHE A 24 2.25 8.48 -18.43
CA PHE A 24 2.73 9.24 -17.29
C PHE A 24 1.70 10.32 -16.92
N ASP A 25 1.39 10.47 -15.62
CA ASP A 25 0.68 11.65 -15.13
C ASP A 25 1.60 12.86 -15.26
N THR A 26 1.09 13.96 -15.83
CA THR A 26 1.83 15.22 -15.94
C THR A 26 1.63 16.14 -14.74
N GLU A 27 0.88 15.69 -13.73
CA GLU A 27 0.42 16.45 -12.56
C GLU A 27 -0.49 17.63 -12.90
N ARG A 28 -0.76 17.86 -14.19
CA ARG A 28 -1.70 18.87 -14.66
C ARG A 28 -3.09 18.27 -14.77
N ARG A 29 -4.09 19.11 -14.56
CA ARG A 29 -5.51 18.77 -14.72
C ARG A 29 -6.12 19.64 -15.82
N ASP A 30 -7.07 19.09 -16.55
CA ASP A 30 -7.83 19.83 -17.56
C ASP A 30 -8.95 20.68 -16.92
N HIS A 31 -9.79 21.31 -17.74
CA HIS A 31 -10.90 22.15 -17.26
C HIS A 31 -11.97 21.37 -16.48
N ASN A 32 -12.00 20.05 -16.57
CA ASN A 32 -12.91 19.17 -15.85
C ASN A 32 -12.25 18.52 -14.62
N GLY A 33 -10.99 18.87 -14.32
CA GLY A 33 -10.23 18.27 -13.23
C GLY A 33 -9.65 16.89 -13.55
N MET A 34 -9.71 16.43 -14.80
CA MET A 34 -9.16 15.14 -15.22
C MET A 34 -7.65 15.23 -15.45
N PRO A 35 -6.85 14.19 -15.16
CA PRO A 35 -5.41 14.19 -15.37
C PRO A 35 -5.07 14.31 -16.85
N ILE A 36 -4.18 15.25 -17.16
CA ILE A 36 -3.55 15.35 -18.48
C ILE A 36 -2.41 14.33 -18.50
N LEU A 37 -2.52 13.32 -19.35
CA LEU A 37 -1.55 12.23 -19.43
C LEU A 37 -0.60 12.44 -20.62
N ARG A 38 0.65 12.01 -20.44
CA ARG A 38 1.66 11.99 -21.51
C ARG A 38 1.96 10.55 -21.90
N HIS A 39 1.89 10.27 -23.19
CA HIS A 39 2.18 8.95 -23.74
C HIS A 39 3.53 8.94 -24.44
N GLU A 40 4.35 7.94 -24.13
CA GLU A 40 5.61 7.67 -24.82
C GLU A 40 5.59 6.28 -25.45
N PRO A 41 6.22 6.07 -26.62
CA PRO A 41 6.41 4.72 -27.15
C PRO A 41 7.17 3.82 -26.16
N LEU A 42 6.72 2.57 -26.03
CA LEU A 42 7.44 1.52 -25.31
C LEU A 42 8.20 0.66 -26.32
N THR A 43 9.51 0.64 -26.21
CA THR A 43 10.33 -0.20 -27.11
C THR A 43 10.32 -1.65 -26.65
N ARG A 44 10.65 -2.58 -27.54
CA ARG A 44 10.78 -4.00 -27.23
C ARG A 44 11.82 -4.24 -26.13
N ALA A 45 12.98 -3.60 -26.22
CA ALA A 45 14.01 -3.72 -25.20
C ALA A 45 13.54 -3.25 -23.82
N GLU A 46 12.77 -2.16 -23.73
CA GLU A 46 12.18 -1.70 -22.48
C GLU A 46 11.11 -2.68 -21.95
N ALA A 47 10.24 -3.17 -22.82
CA ALA A 47 9.21 -4.14 -22.45
C ALA A 47 9.82 -5.44 -21.92
N ASP A 48 10.84 -5.96 -22.62
CA ASP A 48 11.58 -7.16 -22.20
C ASP A 48 12.26 -6.94 -20.85
N ALA A 49 12.88 -5.77 -20.63
CA ALA A 49 13.47 -5.44 -19.34
C ALA A 49 12.45 -5.41 -18.20
N LEU A 50 11.27 -4.81 -18.42
CA LEU A 50 10.18 -4.80 -17.44
C LEU A 50 9.67 -6.22 -17.14
N TRP A 51 9.53 -7.05 -18.18
CA TRP A 51 9.10 -8.44 -18.03
C TRP A 51 10.12 -9.27 -17.25
N GLN A 52 11.41 -9.14 -17.57
CA GLN A 52 12.49 -9.82 -16.85
C GLN A 52 12.56 -9.39 -15.38
N HIS A 53 12.33 -8.11 -15.09
CA HIS A 53 12.24 -7.64 -13.71
C HIS A 53 11.08 -8.31 -12.96
N ALA A 54 9.89 -8.39 -13.57
CA ALA A 54 8.73 -9.06 -12.98
C ALA A 54 8.99 -10.56 -12.73
N LYS A 55 9.61 -11.26 -13.69
CA LYS A 55 10.01 -12.66 -13.56
C LYS A 55 11.05 -12.89 -12.47
N THR A 56 12.04 -12.02 -12.38
CA THR A 56 13.05 -12.08 -11.31
C THR A 56 12.40 -11.93 -9.94
N ALA A 57 11.44 -11.02 -9.79
CA ALA A 57 10.71 -10.84 -8.53
C ALA A 57 9.83 -12.05 -8.18
N GLU A 58 9.22 -12.69 -9.18
CA GLU A 58 8.46 -13.94 -9.02
C GLU A 58 9.35 -15.08 -8.53
N THR A 59 10.48 -15.33 -9.22
CA THR A 59 11.45 -16.37 -8.83
C THR A 59 11.99 -16.14 -7.43
N LYS A 60 12.37 -14.90 -7.10
CA LYS A 60 12.87 -14.56 -5.76
C LYS A 60 11.86 -14.87 -4.66
N ARG A 61 10.55 -14.61 -4.89
CA ARG A 61 9.52 -14.98 -3.91
C ARG A 61 9.41 -16.50 -3.74
N ALA A 62 9.43 -17.26 -4.82
CA ALA A 62 9.38 -18.71 -4.77
C ALA A 62 10.62 -19.32 -4.06
N GLU A 63 11.80 -18.73 -4.26
CA GLU A 63 13.03 -19.16 -3.57
C GLU A 63 13.02 -18.82 -2.08
N GLN A 64 12.55 -17.63 -1.71
CA GLN A 64 12.53 -17.15 -0.32
C GLN A 64 11.38 -17.74 0.51
N MET A 65 10.26 -18.05 -0.13
CA MET A 65 9.04 -18.57 0.48
C MET A 65 8.57 -19.80 -0.30
N PRO A 66 9.29 -20.93 -0.22
CA PRO A 66 9.01 -22.13 -1.02
C PRO A 66 7.72 -22.87 -0.63
N ASP A 67 7.23 -22.64 0.59
CA ASP A 67 6.01 -23.26 1.12
C ASP A 67 5.19 -22.25 1.95
N GLU A 68 3.98 -22.64 2.35
CA GLU A 68 3.10 -21.77 3.13
C GLU A 68 3.71 -21.37 4.48
N LYS A 69 4.48 -22.26 5.10
CA LYS A 69 5.09 -22.00 6.41
C LYS A 69 6.16 -20.92 6.32
N ALA A 70 6.99 -20.93 5.29
CA ALA A 70 7.99 -19.92 5.03
C ALA A 70 7.35 -18.56 4.72
N ALA A 71 6.26 -18.54 3.94
CA ALA A 71 5.50 -17.33 3.68
C ALA A 71 4.88 -16.73 4.96
N ILE A 72 4.29 -17.56 5.81
CA ILE A 72 3.73 -17.14 7.11
C ILE A 72 4.83 -16.60 8.03
N ALA A 73 6.00 -17.25 8.07
CA ALA A 73 7.13 -16.78 8.87
C ALA A 73 7.62 -15.39 8.40
N ALA A 74 7.77 -15.19 7.09
CA ALA A 74 8.16 -13.90 6.53
C ALA A 74 7.12 -12.80 6.84
N LEU A 75 5.83 -13.11 6.73
CA LEU A 75 4.75 -12.20 7.11
C LEU A 75 4.81 -11.85 8.60
N TRP A 76 5.08 -12.83 9.46
CA TRP A 76 5.19 -12.63 10.89
C TRP A 76 6.40 -11.77 11.28
N ASP A 77 7.57 -12.02 10.69
CA ASP A 77 8.77 -11.21 10.92
C ASP A 77 8.55 -9.76 10.47
N ALA A 78 7.89 -9.55 9.33
CA ALA A 78 7.50 -8.22 8.88
C ALA A 78 6.53 -7.54 9.86
N HIS A 79 5.51 -8.27 10.34
CA HIS A 79 4.56 -7.79 11.33
C HIS A 79 5.25 -7.39 12.66
N GLN A 80 6.18 -8.22 13.16
CA GLN A 80 6.98 -7.89 14.35
C GLN A 80 7.81 -6.63 14.11
N ARG A 81 8.49 -6.54 12.96
CA ARG A 81 9.28 -5.36 12.62
C ARG A 81 8.44 -4.09 12.55
N LEU A 82 7.23 -4.17 12.01
CA LEU A 82 6.29 -3.06 11.96
C LEU A 82 5.87 -2.65 13.39
N ARG A 83 5.61 -3.60 14.29
CA ARG A 83 5.34 -3.28 15.69
C ARG A 83 6.49 -2.53 16.36
N GLU A 84 7.73 -2.94 16.13
CA GLU A 84 8.92 -2.24 16.64
C GLU A 84 9.02 -0.80 16.10
N LEU A 85 8.56 -0.58 14.85
CA LEU A 85 8.47 0.74 14.22
C LEU A 85 7.25 1.55 14.68
N GLY A 86 6.47 1.05 15.64
CA GLY A 86 5.35 1.74 16.27
C GLY A 86 4.00 1.51 15.61
N TRP A 87 3.88 0.55 14.69
CA TRP A 87 2.60 0.13 14.13
C TRP A 87 1.82 -0.73 15.14
N ARG A 88 0.48 -0.65 15.08
CA ARG A 88 -0.43 -1.28 16.04
C ARG A 88 -1.60 -1.97 15.32
N GLU A 89 -2.29 -2.85 16.04
CA GLU A 89 -3.41 -3.61 15.50
C GLU A 89 -4.62 -2.70 15.22
N PRO A 90 -5.29 -2.85 14.06
CA PRO A 90 -6.29 -1.91 13.53
C PRO A 90 -7.49 -1.70 14.46
N GLN A 91 -7.85 -2.72 15.24
CA GLN A 91 -8.93 -2.63 16.23
C GLN A 91 -8.74 -1.47 17.23
N TYR A 92 -7.49 -1.07 17.50
CA TYR A 92 -7.17 0.03 18.42
C TYR A 92 -7.02 1.41 17.75
N CYS A 93 -7.33 1.54 16.45
CA CYS A 93 -7.29 2.86 15.80
C CYS A 93 -8.35 3.81 16.37
N PRO A 94 -8.17 5.14 16.24
CA PRO A 94 -9.20 6.12 16.56
C PRO A 94 -10.53 5.79 15.84
N LYS A 95 -11.63 5.88 16.58
CA LYS A 95 -13.01 5.63 16.08
C LYS A 95 -13.87 6.90 16.13
N ASP A 96 -13.25 8.04 16.39
CA ASP A 96 -13.85 9.36 16.49
C ASP A 96 -13.81 10.15 15.17
N GLY A 97 -13.34 9.51 14.09
CA GLY A 97 -13.15 10.13 12.78
C GLY A 97 -11.80 10.85 12.62
N SER A 98 -10.92 10.83 13.62
CA SER A 98 -9.57 11.40 13.50
C SER A 98 -8.70 10.63 12.51
N ASP A 99 -7.80 11.33 11.84
CA ASP A 99 -6.89 10.75 10.85
C ASP A 99 -5.74 9.95 11.48
N PHE A 100 -5.36 8.88 10.79
CA PHE A 100 -4.21 8.01 11.08
C PHE A 100 -3.65 7.41 9.79
N LYS A 101 -2.48 6.78 9.89
CA LYS A 101 -1.88 6.04 8.78
C LYS A 101 -2.24 4.56 8.84
N VAL A 102 -2.43 3.93 7.69
CA VAL A 102 -2.68 2.49 7.56
C VAL A 102 -1.75 1.82 6.56
N ILE A 103 -1.58 0.52 6.73
CA ILE A 103 -1.04 -0.41 5.74
C ILE A 103 -2.04 -1.54 5.54
N GLU A 104 -2.06 -2.11 4.34
CA GLU A 104 -3.07 -3.08 3.92
C GLU A 104 -2.41 -4.29 3.27
N LEU A 105 -2.99 -5.47 3.49
CA LEU A 105 -2.56 -6.66 2.76
C LEU A 105 -3.08 -6.59 1.32
N GLY A 106 -2.16 -6.54 0.36
CA GLY A 106 -2.47 -6.35 -1.06
C GLY A 106 -1.88 -5.08 -1.66
N SER A 107 -1.29 -4.21 -0.82
CA SER A 107 -0.58 -3.01 -1.23
C SER A 107 0.76 -2.88 -0.50
N THR A 108 1.68 -2.09 -1.06
CA THR A 108 2.95 -1.71 -0.41
C THR A 108 2.95 -0.27 0.08
N GLY A 109 1.85 0.47 -0.11
CA GLY A 109 1.74 1.87 0.28
C GLY A 109 1.44 2.06 1.78
N ILE A 110 1.70 3.29 2.25
CA ILE A 110 1.26 3.79 3.54
C ILE A 110 0.27 4.91 3.26
N PHE A 111 -0.97 4.77 3.73
CA PHE A 111 -2.07 5.63 3.33
C PHE A 111 -2.63 6.44 4.49
N ASP A 112 -3.17 7.61 4.20
CA ASP A 112 -4.02 8.37 5.13
C ASP A 112 -5.39 7.70 5.25
N CYS A 113 -5.91 7.61 6.46
CA CYS A 113 -7.15 6.92 6.75
C CYS A 113 -7.87 7.50 7.97
N TYR A 114 -9.19 7.40 7.97
CA TYR A 114 -10.03 7.61 9.15
C TYR A 114 -11.09 6.51 9.24
N TYR A 115 -11.66 6.32 10.43
CA TYR A 115 -12.74 5.37 10.64
C TYR A 115 -14.11 6.07 10.52
N GLN A 116 -14.97 5.58 9.65
CA GLN A 116 -16.33 6.09 9.43
C GLN A 116 -17.38 5.11 9.95
N GLY A 117 -18.32 5.61 10.76
CA GLY A 117 -19.40 4.81 11.32
C GLY A 117 -19.12 4.30 12.72
N LYS A 118 -19.82 3.25 13.14
CA LYS A 118 -19.77 2.74 14.52
C LYS A 118 -19.07 1.39 14.55
N TRP A 119 -18.10 1.24 15.43
CA TRP A 119 -17.43 -0.05 15.67
C TRP A 119 -18.43 -1.13 16.15
N PRO A 120 -18.34 -2.39 15.65
CA PRO A 120 -17.35 -2.92 14.70
C PRO A 120 -17.74 -2.81 13.21
N ASP A 121 -18.94 -2.31 12.90
CA ASP A 121 -19.54 -2.37 11.56
C ASP A 121 -19.16 -1.20 10.63
N GLY A 122 -18.39 -0.23 11.13
CA GLY A 122 -17.90 0.90 10.35
C GLY A 122 -16.78 0.53 9.36
N LEU A 123 -16.40 1.52 8.55
CA LEU A 123 -15.46 1.37 7.44
C LEU A 123 -14.17 2.15 7.73
N TYR A 124 -13.05 1.59 7.28
CA TYR A 124 -11.80 2.31 7.16
C TYR A 124 -11.81 3.04 5.82
N MET A 125 -11.79 4.36 5.85
CA MET A 125 -11.84 5.20 4.65
C MET A 125 -10.43 5.66 4.33
N VAL A 126 -9.87 5.17 3.24
CA VAL A 126 -8.52 5.51 2.80
C VAL A 126 -8.57 6.66 1.80
N SER A 127 -7.65 7.61 1.97
CA SER A 127 -7.46 8.75 1.06
C SER A 127 -6.13 8.58 0.33
N ASP A 128 -6.18 8.48 -0.99
CA ASP A 128 -4.98 8.41 -1.85
C ASP A 128 -5.28 8.95 -3.24
N GLY A 129 -4.32 9.64 -3.88
CA GLY A 129 -4.44 10.08 -5.27
C GLY A 129 -5.60 11.04 -5.58
N GLY A 130 -6.22 11.66 -4.57
CA GLY A 130 -7.41 12.50 -4.72
C GLY A 130 -8.74 11.73 -4.72
N ASP A 131 -8.72 10.45 -4.38
CA ASP A 131 -9.90 9.61 -4.17
C ASP A 131 -10.03 9.20 -2.70
N ILE A 132 -11.25 8.89 -2.27
CA ILE A 132 -11.54 8.33 -0.95
C ILE A 132 -12.37 7.07 -1.15
N TYR A 133 -11.83 5.93 -0.71
CA TYR A 133 -12.48 4.65 -0.87
C TYR A 133 -12.49 3.86 0.44
N PRO A 134 -13.56 3.08 0.69
CA PRO A 134 -13.57 2.15 1.80
C PRO A 134 -12.62 1.00 1.48
N THR A 135 -11.74 0.66 2.42
CA THR A 135 -10.96 -0.57 2.29
C THR A 135 -11.79 -1.75 2.78
N SER A 136 -12.19 -2.60 1.83
CA SER A 136 -12.81 -3.91 2.10
C SER A 136 -11.77 -4.99 2.40
N SER A 137 -10.49 -4.69 2.16
CA SER A 137 -9.36 -5.61 2.14
C SER A 137 -8.49 -5.43 3.38
N GLY A 138 -9.08 -5.64 4.55
CA GLY A 138 -8.39 -5.84 5.83
C GLY A 138 -7.14 -4.99 6.09
N VAL A 139 -7.31 -3.81 6.68
CA VAL A 139 -6.20 -3.04 7.27
C VAL A 139 -5.34 -3.97 8.12
N ALA A 140 -4.05 -4.07 7.78
CA ALA A 140 -3.12 -4.95 8.49
C ALA A 140 -2.73 -4.32 9.83
N MET A 141 -2.34 -3.05 9.79
CA MET A 141 -1.92 -2.28 10.96
C MET A 141 -2.18 -0.79 10.75
N PHE A 142 -2.25 -0.04 11.85
CA PHE A 142 -2.34 1.42 11.82
C PHE A 142 -1.19 2.06 12.60
N LYS A 143 -0.94 3.35 12.32
CA LYS A 143 -0.01 4.18 13.07
C LYS A 143 -0.58 5.60 13.19
N LEU A 144 -0.53 6.16 14.39
CA LEU A 144 -0.97 7.54 14.63
C LEU A 144 -0.03 8.53 13.92
N THR A 145 -0.57 9.69 13.55
CA THR A 145 0.25 10.84 13.17
C THR A 145 1.15 11.25 14.35
N PRO A 146 2.30 11.91 14.12
CA PRO A 146 3.17 12.35 15.21
C PRO A 146 2.45 13.20 16.27
N GLU A 147 1.54 14.06 15.83
CA GLU A 147 0.74 14.93 16.70
C GLU A 147 -0.25 14.11 17.54
N ALA A 148 -1.02 13.21 16.92
CA ALA A 148 -1.94 12.33 17.64
C ALA A 148 -1.21 11.39 18.59
N GLN A 149 -0.01 10.92 18.23
CA GLN A 149 0.82 10.08 19.09
C GLN A 149 1.27 10.84 20.34
N ALA A 150 1.71 12.09 20.20
CA ALA A 150 2.11 12.93 21.34
C ALA A 150 0.93 13.19 22.31
N GLN A 151 -0.27 13.43 21.77
CA GLN A 151 -1.49 13.61 22.58
C GLN A 151 -1.85 12.33 23.36
N GLU A 152 -1.77 11.17 22.70
CA GLU A 152 -2.04 9.88 23.33
C GLU A 152 -1.01 9.54 24.42
N ASP A 153 0.27 9.86 24.20
CA ASP A 153 1.33 9.63 25.18
C ASP A 153 1.17 10.53 26.42
N ALA A 154 0.83 11.81 26.22
CA ALA A 154 0.52 12.73 27.31
C ALA A 154 -0.69 12.23 28.13
N ARG A 155 -1.76 11.79 27.46
CA ARG A 155 -2.94 11.20 28.10
C ARG A 155 -2.57 9.97 28.93
N ARG A 156 -1.73 9.08 28.41
CA ARG A 156 -1.26 7.88 29.11
C ARG A 156 -0.38 8.21 30.31
N GLU A 157 0.45 9.22 30.23
CA GLU A 157 1.26 9.69 31.36
C GLU A 157 0.39 10.27 32.47
N GLU A 158 -0.59 11.11 32.12
CA GLU A 158 -1.54 11.66 33.08
C GLU A 158 -2.34 10.56 33.78
N LEU A 159 -2.82 9.56 33.03
CA LEU A 159 -3.51 8.40 33.59
C LEU A 159 -2.60 7.61 34.53
N ARG A 160 -1.35 7.33 34.13
CA ARG A 160 -0.37 6.65 35.00
C ARG A 160 -0.14 7.40 36.31
N ARG A 161 -0.06 8.73 36.27
CA ARG A 161 0.05 9.57 37.47
C ARG A 161 -1.17 9.43 38.37
N LYS A 162 -2.38 9.58 37.81
CA LYS A 162 -3.65 9.41 38.54
C LYS A 162 -3.78 8.04 39.20
N PHE A 163 -3.40 6.97 38.49
CA PHE A 163 -3.40 5.61 39.05
C PHE A 163 -2.38 5.42 40.18
N ALA A 164 -1.18 6.01 40.07
CA ALA A 164 -0.17 5.95 41.12
C ALA A 164 -0.62 6.71 42.39
N GLU A 165 -1.26 7.87 42.21
CA GLU A 165 -1.83 8.65 43.31
C GLU A 165 -2.95 7.89 44.03
N ALA A 166 -3.90 7.30 43.29
CA ALA A 166 -4.95 6.48 43.87
C ALA A 166 -4.41 5.27 44.63
N ARG A 167 -3.40 4.56 44.10
CA ARG A 167 -2.79 3.41 44.77
C ARG A 167 -2.06 3.76 46.07
N ASN A 168 -1.54 4.98 46.19
CA ASN A 168 -0.84 5.43 47.39
C ASN A 168 -1.80 6.07 48.43
N ALA A 169 -3.08 6.23 48.08
CA ALA A 169 -4.11 6.75 48.97
C ALA A 169 -4.89 5.63 49.71
N ASP A 170 -4.69 4.37 49.31
CA ASP A 170 -5.12 3.14 50.00
C ASP A 170 -4.00 2.57 50.89
#